data_AF-A0AAV1B8E7-F1
#
_entry.id   AF-A0AAV1B8E7-F1
#
_cell.length_a   1.000
_cell.length_b   1.000
_cell.length_c   1.000
_cell.angle_alpha   90.00
_cell.angle_beta   90.00
_cell.angle_gamma   90.00
#
_symmetry.space_group_name_H-M   'P 1'
#
loop_
_entity.id
_entity.type
_entity.pdbx_description
1 polymer ?
#
loop_
_entity_poly.entity_id
_entity_poly.type
_entity_poly.pdbx_seq_one_letter_code
_entity_poly.pdbx_strand_id
1 'polypeptide(L)'
;MDRCGEGDAVIERLGVALEDNKEKEARDVKLIMAQILFLQKNVDEALGMYEVLIKEDANDFRPYFCRVVIYTLLDKNYEAKEEFAKYRDLSPKKFEVDGYLRTPLSRIKDFGTDQS
;
A
#
# COMPACT_ATOMS: atom_id res chain seq x y z
N MET A 1 -6.38 7.99 -14.32
CA MET A 1 -5.13 7.87 -15.08
C MET A 1 -4.66 9.29 -15.35
N ASP A 2 -3.39 9.58 -15.04
CA ASP A 2 -2.81 10.92 -15.12
C ASP A 2 -2.92 11.45 -16.57
N ARG A 3 -3.69 12.52 -16.75
CA ARG A 3 -4.00 13.06 -18.08
C ARG A 3 -3.03 14.19 -18.47
N CYS A 4 -2.13 14.59 -17.58
CA CYS A 4 -1.35 15.82 -17.73
C CYS A 4 0.13 15.70 -17.27
N GLY A 5 0.58 14.53 -16.80
CA GLY A 5 1.94 14.38 -16.23
C GLY A 5 2.08 15.03 -14.85
N GLU A 6 0.94 15.32 -14.20
CA GLU A 6 0.91 15.94 -12.88
C GLU A 6 1.49 15.01 -11.81
N GLY A 7 1.36 13.69 -11.99
CA GLY A 7 1.91 12.70 -11.07
C GLY A 7 3.44 12.73 -11.03
N ASP A 8 4.09 12.79 -12.20
CA ASP A 8 5.55 12.83 -12.31
C ASP A 8 6.11 14.13 -11.71
N ALA A 9 5.47 15.26 -12.00
CA ALA A 9 5.86 16.55 -11.45
C ALA A 9 5.64 16.63 -9.92
N VAL A 10 4.66 15.91 -9.38
CA VAL A 10 4.45 15.79 -7.92
C VAL A 10 5.53 14.90 -7.31
N ILE A 11 5.86 13.76 -7.92
CA ILE A 11 6.94 12.87 -7.46
C ILE A 11 8.27 13.63 -7.39
N GLU A 12 8.60 14.42 -8.42
CA GLU A 12 9.81 15.24 -8.45
C GLU A 12 9.86 16.25 -7.30
N ARG A 13 8.78 17.02 -7.09
CA ARG A 13 8.68 18.00 -5.99
C ARG A 13 8.77 17.35 -4.61
N LEU A 14 8.15 16.18 -4.46
CA LEU A 14 8.24 15.40 -3.24
C LEU A 14 9.66 14.87 -3.01
N GLY A 15 10.37 14.47 -4.07
CA GLY A 15 11.78 14.07 -4.01
C GLY A 15 12.69 15.17 -3.46
N VAL A 16 12.53 16.41 -3.94
CA VAL A 16 13.27 17.57 -3.41
C VAL A 16 12.97 17.81 -1.93
N ALA A 17 11.70 17.68 -1.53
CA ALA A 17 11.31 17.86 -0.12
C ALA A 17 11.90 16.79 0.83
N LEU A 18 12.31 15.63 0.31
CA LEU A 18 12.99 14.59 1.09
C LEU A 18 14.44 14.94 1.44
N GLU A 19 15.09 15.82 0.66
CA GLU A 19 16.48 16.23 0.89
C GLU A 19 16.63 17.11 2.13
N ASP A 20 15.54 17.74 2.61
CA ASP A 20 15.50 18.62 3.79
C ASP A 20 15.51 17.89 5.15
N ASN A 21 15.89 16.60 5.17
CA ASN A 21 16.37 15.84 6.33
C ASN A 21 15.40 15.70 7.53
N LYS A 22 14.09 15.57 7.26
CA LYS A 22 13.06 15.26 8.26
C LYS A 22 12.62 13.80 8.16
N GLU A 23 13.22 12.92 8.95
CA GLU A 23 13.05 11.45 8.81
C GLU A 23 11.59 10.97 8.90
N LYS A 24 10.78 11.53 9.80
CA LYS A 24 9.38 11.09 9.97
C LYS A 24 8.50 11.56 8.82
N GLU A 25 8.62 12.82 8.46
CA GLU A 25 7.94 13.45 7.32
C GLU A 25 8.38 12.79 6.01
N ALA A 26 9.62 12.34 5.92
CA ALA A 26 10.15 11.63 4.77
C ALA A 26 9.41 10.31 4.49
N ARG A 27 9.00 9.58 5.55
CA ARG A 27 8.25 8.33 5.38
C ARG A 27 6.84 8.56 4.87
N ASP A 28 6.15 9.59 5.40
CA ASP A 28 4.82 9.95 4.93
C ASP A 28 4.85 10.42 3.46
N VAL A 29 5.89 11.18 3.08
CA VAL A 29 6.12 11.59 1.69
C VAL A 29 6.38 10.39 0.77
N LYS A 30 7.27 9.46 1.16
CA LYS A 30 7.52 8.22 0.41
C LYS A 30 6.24 7.38 0.25
N LEU A 31 5.40 7.32 1.28
CA LEU A 31 4.10 6.61 1.21
C LEU A 31 3.20 7.24 0.14
N ILE A 32 3.11 8.57 0.08
CA ILE A 32 2.33 9.29 -0.93
C ILE A 32 2.90 9.04 -2.33
N MET A 33 4.21 9.10 -2.51
CA MET A 33 4.87 8.80 -3.79
C MET A 33 4.52 7.38 -4.28
N ALA A 34 4.58 6.38 -3.39
CA ALA A 34 4.21 5.00 -3.73
C ALA A 34 2.74 4.87 -4.18
N GLN A 35 1.83 5.62 -3.55
CA GLN A 35 0.42 5.65 -3.95
C GLN A 35 0.22 6.31 -5.32
N ILE A 36 0.97 7.38 -5.63
CA ILE A 36 0.94 8.03 -6.96
C ILE A 36 1.45 7.06 -8.03
N LEU A 37 2.57 6.38 -7.79
CA LEU A 37 3.10 5.36 -8.71
C LEU A 37 2.06 4.27 -8.99
N PHE A 38 1.37 3.79 -7.96
CA PHE A 38 0.28 2.82 -8.14
C PHE A 38 -0.86 3.39 -9.01
N LEU A 39 -1.29 4.64 -8.78
CA LEU A 39 -2.33 5.29 -9.58
C LEU A 39 -1.90 5.54 -11.05
N GLN A 40 -0.60 5.67 -11.29
CA GLN A 40 0.01 5.74 -12.62
C GLN A 40 0.22 4.35 -13.27
N LYS A 41 -0.14 3.27 -12.56
CA LYS A 41 0.06 1.86 -12.96
C LYS A 41 1.52 1.38 -12.93
N ASN A 42 2.42 2.11 -12.30
CA ASN A 42 3.78 1.67 -12.03
C ASN A 42 3.78 0.75 -10.79
N VAL A 43 3.15 -0.42 -10.94
CA VAL A 43 2.83 -1.31 -9.82
C VAL A 43 4.09 -1.88 -9.16
N ASP A 44 5.09 -2.28 -9.94
CA ASP A 44 6.33 -2.85 -9.41
C ASP A 44 7.13 -1.83 -8.59
N GLU A 45 7.22 -0.58 -9.07
CA GLU A 45 7.87 0.50 -8.34
C GLU A 45 7.13 0.84 -7.05
N ALA A 46 5.79 0.90 -7.08
CA ALA A 46 4.98 1.11 -5.89
C ALA A 46 5.22 0.01 -4.83
N LEU A 47 5.22 -1.26 -5.25
CA LEU A 47 5.52 -2.40 -4.38
C LEU A 47 6.93 -2.31 -3.78
N GLY A 48 7.93 -1.95 -4.58
CA GLY A 48 9.31 -1.75 -4.11
C GLY A 48 9.41 -0.62 -3.06
N MET A 49 8.71 0.49 -3.27
CA MET A 49 8.67 1.58 -2.29
C MET A 49 8.01 1.15 -0.97
N TYR A 50 6.94 0.35 -1.02
CA TYR A 50 6.34 -0.19 0.21
C TYR A 50 7.29 -1.15 0.94
N GLU A 51 8.10 -1.94 0.23
CA GLU A 51 9.12 -2.78 0.87
C GLU A 51 10.19 -1.94 1.57
N VAL A 52 10.64 -0.83 0.96
CA VAL A 52 11.56 0.12 1.60
C VAL A 52 10.95 0.71 2.86
N LEU A 53 9.69 1.16 2.80
CA LEU A 53 8.97 1.70 3.96
C LEU A 53 8.83 0.68 5.10
N ILE A 54 8.59 -0.59 4.78
CA ILE A 54 8.52 -1.68 5.78
C ILE A 54 9.89 -1.92 6.43
N LYS A 55 10.99 -1.84 5.66
CA LYS A 55 12.35 -1.95 6.20
C LYS A 55 12.70 -0.77 7.11
N GLU A 56 12.20 0.43 6.81
CA GLU A 56 12.39 1.63 7.61
C GLU A 56 11.54 1.61 8.90
N ASP A 57 10.33 1.08 8.85
CA ASP A 57 9.44 0.93 10.01
C ASP A 57 8.49 -0.27 9.87
N ALA A 58 8.90 -1.42 10.40
CA ALA A 58 8.09 -2.63 10.33
C ALA A 58 6.78 -2.55 11.13
N ASN A 59 6.63 -1.57 12.03
CA ASN A 59 5.42 -1.36 12.83
C ASN A 59 4.43 -0.41 12.17
N ASP A 60 4.81 0.26 11.07
CA ASP A 60 3.87 1.05 10.28
C ASP A 60 2.94 0.11 9.51
N PHE A 61 1.66 0.12 9.87
CA PHE A 61 0.66 -0.75 9.26
C PHE A 61 0.27 -0.30 7.83
N ARG A 62 0.56 0.96 7.45
CA ARG A 62 0.04 1.57 6.21
C ARG A 62 0.63 0.95 4.93
N PRO A 63 1.93 0.65 4.82
CA PRO A 63 2.51 -0.06 3.69
C PRO A 63 1.90 -1.46 3.48
N TYR A 64 1.68 -2.22 4.56
CA TYR A 64 1.04 -3.54 4.48
C TYR A 64 -0.38 -3.44 3.91
N PHE A 65 -1.18 -2.46 4.38
CA PHE A 65 -2.52 -2.22 3.82
C PHE A 65 -2.47 -1.93 2.31
N CYS A 66 -1.56 -1.06 1.87
CA CYS A 66 -1.43 -0.73 0.45
C CYS A 66 -1.03 -1.96 -0.38
N ARG A 67 -0.12 -2.81 0.12
CA ARG A 67 0.23 -4.08 -0.53
C ARG A 67 -0.94 -5.06 -0.59
N VAL A 68 -1.78 -5.16 0.45
CA VAL A 68 -3.03 -5.96 0.41
C VAL A 68 -3.93 -5.50 -0.73
N VAL A 69 -4.15 -4.18 -0.87
CA VAL A 69 -4.98 -3.61 -1.94
C VAL A 69 -4.41 -3.97 -3.30
N ILE A 70 -3.11 -3.78 -3.52
CA ILE A 70 -2.44 -4.09 -4.79
C ILE A 70 -2.53 -5.59 -5.09
N TYR A 71 -2.16 -6.46 -4.15
CA TYR A 71 -2.19 -7.91 -4.37
C TYR A 71 -3.62 -8.42 -4.63
N THR A 72 -4.63 -7.86 -3.94
CA THR A 72 -6.02 -8.22 -4.22
C THR A 72 -6.46 -7.79 -5.62
N LEU A 73 -6.01 -6.63 -6.10
CA LEU A 73 -6.32 -6.17 -7.47
C LEU A 73 -5.56 -6.95 -8.56
N LEU A 74 -4.45 -7.59 -8.20
CA LEU A 74 -3.68 -8.49 -9.07
C LEU A 74 -4.10 -9.97 -8.94
N ASP A 75 -5.15 -10.28 -8.18
CA ASP A 75 -5.59 -11.65 -7.85
C ASP A 75 -4.49 -12.52 -7.17
N LYS A 76 -3.50 -11.88 -6.55
CA LYS A 76 -2.43 -12.51 -5.75
C LYS A 76 -2.92 -12.78 -4.33
N ASN A 77 -3.86 -13.71 -4.22
CA ASN A 77 -4.62 -13.96 -2.99
C ASN A 77 -3.78 -14.50 -1.83
N TYR A 78 -2.69 -15.23 -2.11
CA TYR A 78 -1.83 -15.76 -1.06
C TYR A 78 -1.03 -14.63 -0.39
N GLU A 79 -0.35 -13.81 -1.20
CA GLU A 79 0.42 -12.66 -0.75
C GLU A 79 -0.49 -11.63 -0.07
N ALA A 80 -1.70 -11.39 -0.61
CA ALA A 80 -2.68 -10.51 0.01
C ALA A 80 -3.07 -10.99 1.42
N LYS A 81 -3.23 -12.30 1.65
CA LYS A 81 -3.56 -12.85 2.98
C LYS A 81 -2.41 -12.68 3.98
N GLU A 82 -1.17 -12.92 3.55
CA GLU A 82 0.00 -12.76 4.42
C GLU A 82 0.18 -11.30 4.88
N GLU A 83 0.11 -10.36 3.94
CA GLU A 83 0.20 -8.93 4.25
C GLU A 83 -1.00 -8.46 5.09
N PHE A 84 -2.18 -9.04 4.88
CA PHE A 84 -3.37 -8.72 5.66
C PHE A 84 -3.27 -9.16 7.11
N ALA A 85 -2.64 -10.31 7.38
CA ALA A 85 -2.36 -10.74 8.75
C ALA A 85 -1.45 -9.73 9.46
N LYS A 86 -0.37 -9.29 8.80
CA LYS A 86 0.53 -8.25 9.33
C LYS A 86 -0.19 -6.93 9.58
N TYR A 87 -1.00 -6.49 8.62
CA TYR A 87 -1.83 -5.30 8.78
C TYR A 87 -2.73 -5.40 10.02
N ARG A 88 -3.42 -6.53 10.19
CA ARG A 88 -4.37 -6.73 11.30
C ARG A 88 -3.68 -6.71 12.66
N ASP A 89 -2.50 -7.33 12.76
CA ASP A 89 -1.73 -7.37 13.99
C ASP A 89 -1.23 -5.98 14.42
N LEU A 90 -0.90 -5.11 13.45
CA LEU A 90 -0.33 -3.79 13.69
C LEU A 90 -1.38 -2.67 13.74
N SER A 91 -2.54 -2.85 13.10
CA SER A 91 -3.53 -1.77 13.01
C SER A 91 -4.21 -1.53 14.37
N PRO A 92 -4.38 -0.28 14.81
CA PRO A 92 -5.18 0.00 15.98
C PRO A 92 -6.65 -0.35 15.69
N LYS A 93 -7.37 -0.91 16.67
CA LYS A 93 -8.79 -1.32 16.52
C LYS A 93 -9.73 -0.24 15.94
N LYS A 94 -9.39 1.04 16.11
CA LYS A 94 -10.13 2.18 15.52
C LYS A 94 -10.02 2.26 13.99
N PHE A 95 -9.00 1.64 13.41
CA PHE A 95 -8.70 1.59 11.98
C PHE A 95 -8.96 0.21 11.39
N GLU A 96 -9.66 -0.71 12.06
CA GLU A 96 -10.22 -1.87 11.35
C GLU A 96 -11.14 -1.33 10.25
N VAL A 97 -10.64 -1.29 9.02
CA VAL A 97 -11.35 -0.71 7.87
C VAL A 97 -12.38 -1.72 7.40
N ASP A 98 -13.33 -2.04 8.26
CA ASP A 98 -14.37 -3.05 8.03
C ASP A 98 -15.18 -2.78 6.76
N GLY A 99 -15.23 -1.50 6.32
CA GLY A 99 -15.85 -1.07 5.06
C GLY A 99 -14.98 -1.22 3.80
N TYR A 100 -13.74 -0.71 3.78
CA TYR A 100 -12.87 -0.75 2.58
C TYR A 100 -12.30 -2.12 2.32
N LEU A 101 -12.07 -2.91 3.37
CA LEU A 101 -11.59 -4.27 3.25
C LEU A 101 -12.71 -5.22 2.88
N ARG A 102 -13.99 -4.90 3.16
CA ARG A 102 -15.11 -5.80 2.83
C ARG A 102 -15.18 -6.15 1.35
N THR A 103 -14.92 -5.21 0.44
CA THR A 103 -15.12 -5.42 -1.01
C THR A 103 -13.92 -6.12 -1.69
N PRO A 104 -12.65 -5.77 -1.40
CA PRO A 104 -11.51 -6.55 -1.85
C PRO A 104 -11.41 -7.89 -1.10
N LEU A 105 -11.59 -7.93 0.23
CA LEU A 105 -11.52 -9.18 0.99
C LEU A 105 -12.74 -10.09 0.82
N SER A 106 -13.91 -9.59 0.39
CA SER A 106 -15.02 -10.51 0.01
C SER A 106 -14.56 -11.43 -1.12
N ARG A 107 -13.80 -10.91 -2.09
CA ARG A 107 -13.19 -11.74 -3.14
C ARG A 107 -12.23 -12.78 -2.60
N ILE A 108 -11.51 -12.47 -1.52
CA ILE A 108 -10.62 -13.43 -0.82
C ILE A 108 -11.43 -14.51 -0.07
N LYS A 109 -12.63 -14.18 0.43
CA LYS A 109 -13.53 -15.07 1.18
C LYS A 109 -14.23 -16.09 0.28
N ASP A 110 -14.49 -15.74 -0.99
CA ASP A 110 -15.17 -16.60 -1.97
C ASP A 110 -14.34 -17.83 -2.41
N PHE A 111 -13.05 -17.92 -2.05
CA PHE A 111 -12.20 -19.08 -2.34
C PHE A 111 -12.13 -20.11 -1.20
N GLY A 112 -12.83 -19.88 -0.08
CA GLY A 112 -12.86 -20.78 1.08
C GLY A 112 -14.01 -21.79 1.09
N THR A 113 -14.89 -21.78 0.09
CA THR A 113 -16.08 -22.65 0.05
C THR A 113 -16.03 -23.77 -0.99
N ASP A 114 -14.89 -24.02 -1.62
CA ASP A 114 -14.69 -25.23 -2.42
C ASP A 114 -14.00 -26.31 -1.58
N GLN A 115 -14.75 -26.85 -0.60
CA GLN A 115 -14.50 -28.18 -0.06
C GLN A 115 -15.84 -28.90 0.19
N SER A 116 -16.15 -29.78 -0.77
CA SER A 116 -17.02 -30.97 -0.71
C SER A 116 -18.54 -30.79 -0.57
#